data_AF-A0A517RKA3-F1
#
_entry.id   AF-A0A517RKA3-F1
#
_cell.length_a   1.000
_cell.length_b   1.000
_cell.length_c   1.000
_cell.angle_alpha   90.00
_cell.angle_beta   90.00
_cell.angle_gamma   90.00
#
_symmetry.space_group_name_H-M   'P 1'
#
loop_
_entity.id
_entity.type
_entity.pdbx_description
1 polymer ?
#
loop_
_entity_poly.entity_id
_entity_poly.type
_entity_poly.pdbx_seq_one_letter_code
_entity_poly.pdbx_strand_id
1 'polypeptide(L)'
;MTRNLINLIMLCVLCTGCASGGFQAAPAALSNPIQISGTNQDVVWERVVDTIHNYKFAIARENKLDGRIETDYKVGANLLEPWHGDSVGFDNRLESSLQSIRRRVFVSVTPVEGGYLLGVEAFKEIEDVPTQTSSAPGGATFQQDLSLRRDLNLVKQRSDTPGWLPLGRDPALEQDILDSLQIAFSN
;
A
#
# COMPACT_ATOMS: atom_id res chain seq x y z
N MET A 1 35.19 -16.61 -43.68
CA MET A 1 34.18 -15.56 -43.44
C MET A 1 33.32 -15.78 -42.18
N THR A 2 33.31 -16.96 -41.57
CA THR A 2 32.46 -17.28 -40.40
C THR A 2 33.00 -16.82 -39.04
N ARG A 3 34.32 -16.62 -38.91
CA ARG A 3 34.96 -16.20 -37.64
C ARG A 3 34.73 -14.72 -37.30
N ASN A 4 34.57 -13.86 -38.30
CA ASN A 4 34.29 -12.44 -38.10
C ASN A 4 32.81 -12.18 -37.74
N LEU A 5 31.90 -13.08 -38.15
CA LEU A 5 30.48 -13.00 -37.82
C LEU A 5 30.21 -13.35 -36.35
N ILE A 6 30.92 -14.34 -35.81
CA ILE A 6 30.82 -14.75 -34.40
C ILE A 6 31.35 -13.66 -33.46
N ASN A 7 32.48 -13.03 -33.81
CA ASN A 7 33.02 -11.92 -33.02
C ASN A 7 32.11 -10.67 -33.05
N LEU A 8 31.40 -10.42 -34.15
CA LEU A 8 30.46 -9.30 -34.26
C LEU A 8 29.20 -9.52 -33.40
N ILE A 9 28.69 -10.77 -33.34
CA ILE A 9 27.54 -11.15 -32.53
C ILE A 9 27.88 -11.12 -31.03
N MET A 10 29.09 -11.55 -30.65
CA MET A 10 29.55 -11.53 -29.25
C MET A 10 29.76 -10.09 -28.72
N LEU A 11 30.10 -9.14 -29.58
CA LEU A 11 30.25 -7.73 -29.22
C LEU A 11 28.90 -7.02 -29.04
N CYS A 12 27.86 -7.42 -29.78
CA CYS A 12 26.51 -6.87 -29.63
C CYS A 12 25.80 -7.29 -28.34
N VAL A 13 26.10 -8.49 -27.81
CA VAL A 13 25.50 -9.00 -26.55
C VAL A 13 26.11 -8.33 -25.31
N LEU A 14 27.33 -7.79 -25.40
CA LEU A 14 27.99 -7.08 -24.28
C LEU A 14 27.58 -5.60 -24.17
N CYS A 15 26.94 -5.03 -25.20
CA CYS A 15 26.50 -3.63 -25.19
C CYS A 15 25.01 -3.45 -24.83
N THR A 16 24.30 -4.52 -24.47
CA THR A 16 22.88 -4.49 -24.06
C THR A 16 22.69 -4.62 -22.54
N GLY A 17 23.72 -4.32 -21.75
CA GLY A 17 23.68 -4.29 -20.30
C GLY A 17 23.54 -2.87 -19.74
N CYS A 18 22.33 -2.55 -19.26
CA CYS A 18 22.02 -1.47 -18.31
C CYS A 18 22.32 -0.02 -18.74
N ALA A 19 21.77 0.41 -19.88
CA ALA A 19 21.69 1.84 -20.23
C ALA A 19 20.26 2.24 -20.62
N SER A 20 19.26 1.88 -19.81
CA SER A 20 17.93 2.49 -19.83
C SER A 20 17.11 2.15 -18.58
N GLY A 21 17.76 2.01 -17.42
CA GLY A 21 17.10 2.22 -16.14
C GLY A 21 17.06 3.73 -15.90
N GLY A 22 16.30 4.46 -16.71
CA GLY A 22 16.05 5.87 -16.43
C GLY A 22 15.36 5.93 -15.08
N PHE A 23 16.10 6.28 -14.03
CA PHE A 23 15.51 6.84 -12.83
C PHE A 23 14.83 8.14 -13.29
N GLN A 24 13.60 8.02 -13.79
CA GLN A 24 12.72 9.18 -13.91
C GLN A 24 12.71 9.77 -12.50
N ALA A 25 13.07 11.05 -12.40
CA ALA A 25 12.90 11.78 -11.16
C ALA A 25 11.48 11.51 -10.70
N ALA A 26 11.33 10.95 -9.49
CA ALA A 26 10.01 10.67 -8.94
C ALA A 26 9.19 11.95 -9.08
N PRO A 27 7.95 11.88 -9.60
CA PRO A 27 7.08 13.05 -9.70
C PRO A 27 7.07 13.75 -8.34
N ALA A 28 7.09 15.09 -8.35
CA ALA A 28 7.13 15.87 -7.12
C ALA A 28 5.94 15.44 -6.24
N ALA A 29 6.26 14.90 -5.05
CA ALA A 29 5.23 14.42 -4.13
C ALA A 29 4.28 15.57 -3.78
N LEU A 30 2.99 15.32 -3.94
CA LEU A 30 1.93 16.22 -3.52
C LEU A 30 1.99 16.39 -2.01
N SER A 31 1.69 17.62 -1.57
CA SER A 31 1.53 17.89 -0.14
C SER A 31 0.30 17.14 0.36
N ASN A 32 0.42 16.50 1.52
CA ASN A 32 -0.70 15.86 2.20
C ASN A 32 -0.97 16.65 3.49
N PRO A 33 -2.09 17.37 3.62
CA PRO A 33 -3.27 17.38 2.73
C PRO A 33 -3.16 18.28 1.49
N ILE A 34 -3.92 17.97 0.44
CA ILE A 34 -4.11 18.84 -0.74
C ILE A 34 -5.33 19.75 -0.58
N GLN A 35 -5.31 20.93 -1.18
CA GLN A 35 -6.47 21.84 -1.23
C GLN A 35 -7.17 21.74 -2.58
N ILE A 36 -8.49 21.54 -2.56
CA ILE A 36 -9.35 21.54 -3.74
C ILE A 36 -10.40 22.65 -3.65
N SER A 37 -10.77 23.20 -4.81
CA SER A 37 -11.89 24.12 -4.92
C SER A 37 -13.19 23.33 -5.02
N GLY A 38 -14.17 23.65 -4.17
CA GLY A 38 -15.48 23.00 -4.21
C GLY A 38 -16.54 23.87 -3.54
N THR A 39 -17.73 23.93 -4.12
CA THR A 39 -18.84 24.74 -3.57
C THR A 39 -19.76 23.91 -2.68
N ASN A 40 -20.05 22.66 -3.06
CA ASN A 40 -21.00 21.79 -2.35
C ASN A 40 -20.27 20.59 -1.75
N GLN A 41 -20.42 20.42 -0.42
CA GLN A 41 -19.79 19.33 0.33
C GLN A 41 -20.24 17.95 -0.17
N ASP A 42 -21.52 17.78 -0.52
CA ASP A 42 -22.03 16.49 -0.98
C ASP A 42 -21.38 16.07 -2.30
N VAL A 43 -21.21 17.00 -3.24
CA VAL A 43 -20.57 16.71 -4.54
C VAL A 43 -19.10 16.33 -4.34
N VAL A 44 -18.40 17.04 -3.45
CA VAL A 44 -17.01 16.71 -3.10
C VAL A 44 -16.94 15.33 -2.46
N TRP A 45 -17.87 15.01 -1.55
CA TRP A 45 -17.92 13.73 -0.86
C TRP A 45 -18.12 12.57 -1.83
N GLU A 46 -19.15 12.63 -2.67
CA GLU A 46 -19.43 11.58 -3.67
C GLU A 46 -18.24 11.40 -4.61
N ARG A 47 -17.60 12.49 -5.04
CA ARG A 47 -16.41 12.42 -5.91
C ARG A 47 -15.22 11.73 -5.22
N VAL A 48 -14.99 12.00 -3.94
CA VAL A 48 -13.94 11.32 -3.17
C VAL A 48 -14.24 9.84 -3.04
N VAL A 49 -15.50 9.49 -2.71
CA VAL A 49 -15.99 8.12 -2.63
C VAL A 49 -15.81 7.38 -3.95
N ASP A 50 -16.17 8.00 -5.08
CA ASP A 50 -16.00 7.45 -6.42
C ASP A 50 -14.52 7.20 -6.75
N THR A 51 -13.63 8.14 -6.40
CA THR A 51 -12.19 7.97 -6.61
C THR A 51 -11.66 6.77 -5.82
N ILE A 52 -12.03 6.63 -4.55
CA ILE A 52 -11.60 5.47 -3.73
C ILE A 52 -12.17 4.15 -4.27
N HIS A 53 -13.42 4.15 -4.74
CA HIS A 53 -14.03 2.98 -5.37
C HIS A 53 -13.32 2.55 -6.65
N ASN A 54 -12.70 3.45 -7.41
CA ASN A 54 -11.92 3.09 -8.61
C ASN A 54 -10.74 2.18 -8.28
N TYR A 55 -10.13 2.35 -7.10
CA TYR A 55 -9.09 1.46 -6.57
C TYR A 55 -9.61 0.11 -6.05
N LYS A 56 -10.94 -0.12 -6.14
CA LYS A 56 -11.60 -1.35 -5.68
C LYS A 56 -11.46 -1.60 -4.17
N PHE A 57 -11.34 -0.54 -3.38
CA PHE A 57 -11.52 -0.62 -1.93
C PHE A 57 -13.01 -0.60 -1.59
N ALA A 58 -13.42 -1.45 -0.66
CA ALA A 58 -14.76 -1.42 -0.08
C ALA A 58 -14.79 -0.38 1.04
N ILE A 59 -15.88 0.37 1.17
CA ILE A 59 -16.00 1.41 2.19
C ILE A 59 -16.61 0.80 3.45
N ALA A 60 -15.87 0.88 4.56
CA ALA A 60 -16.30 0.35 5.85
C ALA A 60 -17.15 1.36 6.63
N ARG A 61 -16.75 2.64 6.59
CA ARG A 61 -17.42 3.71 7.32
C ARG A 61 -17.32 5.04 6.59
N GLU A 62 -18.46 5.69 6.47
CA GLU A 62 -18.57 7.07 5.98
C GLU A 62 -19.15 7.94 7.09
N ASN A 63 -18.46 9.03 7.42
CA ASN A 63 -18.99 10.02 8.35
C ASN A 63 -18.78 11.43 7.80
N LYS A 64 -19.83 11.97 7.16
CA LYS A 64 -19.86 13.33 6.61
C LYS A 64 -19.66 14.42 7.66
N LEU A 65 -20.05 14.19 8.91
CA LEU A 65 -19.93 15.17 10.01
C LEU A 65 -18.50 15.26 10.54
N ASP A 66 -17.82 14.12 10.65
CA ASP A 66 -16.41 14.02 11.05
C ASP A 66 -15.46 14.27 9.86
N GLY A 67 -16.00 14.31 8.64
CA GLY A 67 -15.21 14.46 7.43
C GLY A 67 -14.31 13.27 7.17
N ARG A 68 -14.66 12.06 7.63
CA ARG A 68 -13.80 10.87 7.50
C ARG A 68 -14.46 9.74 6.71
N ILE A 69 -13.71 9.19 5.76
CA ILE A 69 -14.03 7.99 4.99
C ILE A 69 -12.98 6.94 5.33
N GLU A 70 -13.42 5.76 5.72
CA GLU A 70 -12.56 4.63 6.06
C GLU A 70 -12.93 3.43 5.19
N THR A 71 -11.92 2.79 4.61
CA THR A 71 -12.10 1.57 3.83
C THR A 71 -11.96 0.33 4.69
N ASP A 72 -12.50 -0.78 4.22
CA ASP A 72 -12.12 -2.10 4.72
C ASP A 72 -10.68 -2.43 4.33
N TYR A 73 -10.11 -3.42 5.00
CA TYR A 73 -8.85 -4.01 4.60
C TYR A 73 -9.01 -4.76 3.27
N LYS A 74 -8.15 -4.42 2.31
CA LYS A 74 -8.05 -5.10 1.02
C LYS A 74 -6.69 -5.75 0.88
N VAL A 75 -6.65 -7.01 0.45
CA VAL A 75 -5.39 -7.68 0.09
C VAL A 75 -4.81 -7.03 -1.17
N GLY A 76 -3.54 -6.67 -1.09
CA GLY A 76 -2.78 -5.98 -2.13
C GLY A 76 -2.66 -6.80 -3.39
N ALA A 77 -2.82 -6.16 -4.55
CA ALA A 77 -2.60 -6.80 -5.84
C ALA A 77 -1.15 -7.26 -6.05
N ASN A 78 -1.02 -8.39 -6.74
CA ASN A 78 0.26 -9.01 -7.07
C ASN A 78 0.81 -8.48 -8.42
N LEU A 79 1.99 -8.97 -8.81
CA LEU A 79 2.62 -8.61 -10.09
C LEU A 79 1.78 -9.07 -11.31
N LEU A 80 0.98 -10.12 -11.15
CA LEU A 80 0.11 -10.68 -12.20
C LEU A 80 -1.25 -9.98 -12.30
N GLU A 81 -1.51 -8.96 -11.47
CA GLU A 81 -2.78 -8.25 -11.40
C GLU A 81 -2.60 -6.75 -11.70
N PRO A 82 -2.12 -6.38 -12.90
CA PRO A 82 -1.80 -4.99 -13.25
C PRO A 82 -3.03 -4.07 -13.29
N TRP A 83 -4.24 -4.60 -13.39
CA TRP A 83 -5.50 -3.83 -13.45
C TRP A 83 -6.00 -3.36 -12.07
N HIS A 84 -5.37 -3.79 -10.98
CA HIS A 84 -5.69 -3.33 -9.63
C HIS A 84 -4.71 -2.24 -9.19
N GLY A 85 -5.19 -1.05 -8.84
CA GLY A 85 -4.37 0.11 -8.49
C GLY A 85 -3.97 0.21 -7.01
N ASP A 86 -4.34 -0.74 -6.17
CA ASP A 86 -4.12 -0.74 -4.72
C ASP A 86 -2.65 -0.99 -4.31
N SER A 87 -1.85 -1.65 -5.16
CA SER A 87 -0.40 -1.81 -5.00
C SER A 87 0.35 -0.93 -6.01
N VAL A 88 0.85 0.22 -5.55
CA VAL A 88 1.55 1.19 -6.40
C VAL A 88 3.04 0.86 -6.49
N GLY A 89 3.55 0.72 -7.71
CA GLY A 89 4.97 0.43 -7.99
C GLY A 89 5.32 -1.06 -8.07
N PHE A 90 6.46 -1.35 -8.71
CA PHE A 90 6.95 -2.72 -8.92
C PHE A 90 7.31 -3.40 -7.60
N ASP A 91 8.00 -2.69 -6.70
CA ASP A 91 8.48 -3.25 -5.43
C ASP A 91 7.32 -3.69 -4.54
N ASN A 92 6.30 -2.85 -4.38
CA ASN A 92 5.10 -3.18 -3.59
C ASN A 92 4.32 -4.37 -4.16
N ARG A 93 4.28 -4.53 -5.48
CA ARG A 93 3.63 -5.68 -6.15
C ARG A 93 4.43 -6.95 -5.99
N LEU A 94 5.76 -6.85 -6.07
CA LEU A 94 6.66 -7.97 -5.84
C LEU A 94 6.57 -8.43 -4.37
N GLU A 95 6.57 -7.48 -3.43
CA GLU A 95 6.37 -7.74 -1.99
C GLU A 95 5.04 -8.48 -1.75
N SER A 96 3.94 -7.97 -2.32
CA SER A 96 2.60 -8.58 -2.20
C SER A 96 2.53 -9.98 -2.85
N SER A 97 3.34 -10.23 -3.88
CA SER A 97 3.44 -11.55 -4.54
C SER A 97 4.19 -12.58 -3.70
N LEU A 98 5.11 -12.13 -2.83
CA LEU A 98 5.90 -13.01 -1.95
C LEU A 98 5.20 -13.27 -0.62
N GLN A 99 4.50 -12.28 -0.10
CA GLN A 99 3.79 -12.37 1.17
C GLN A 99 2.48 -11.58 1.10
N SER A 100 1.41 -12.14 1.66
CA SER A 100 0.13 -11.45 1.69
C SER A 100 0.26 -10.15 2.47
N ILE A 101 -0.02 -9.05 1.79
CA ILE A 101 -0.06 -7.72 2.37
C ILE A 101 -1.48 -7.20 2.18
N ARG A 102 -2.03 -6.54 3.20
CA ARG A 102 -3.30 -5.85 3.10
C ARG A 102 -3.14 -4.37 3.41
N ARG A 103 -4.00 -3.55 2.79
CA ARG A 103 -4.00 -2.10 2.96
C ARG A 103 -5.39 -1.62 3.36
N ARG A 104 -5.41 -0.56 4.15
CA ARG A 104 -6.61 0.21 4.50
C ARG A 104 -6.31 1.68 4.30
N VAL A 105 -7.28 2.40 3.76
CA VAL A 105 -7.15 3.83 3.46
C VAL A 105 -8.13 4.62 4.32
N PHE A 106 -7.65 5.75 4.84
CA PHE A 106 -8.44 6.77 5.50
C PHE A 106 -8.35 8.04 4.69
N VAL A 107 -9.49 8.63 4.35
CA VAL A 107 -9.56 9.94 3.72
C VAL A 107 -10.21 10.91 4.69
N SER A 108 -9.60 12.07 4.85
CA SER A 108 -10.10 13.19 5.63
C SER A 108 -10.49 14.33 4.69
N VAL A 109 -11.67 14.90 4.91
CA VAL A 109 -12.28 15.98 4.14
C VAL A 109 -12.60 17.10 5.12
N THR A 110 -11.76 18.13 5.15
CA THR A 110 -11.92 19.26 6.07
C THR A 110 -12.31 20.52 5.30
N PRO A 111 -13.46 21.16 5.60
CA PRO A 111 -13.84 22.40 4.95
C PRO A 111 -12.91 23.55 5.37
N VAL A 112 -12.49 24.37 4.41
CA VAL A 112 -11.64 25.56 4.64
C VAL A 112 -12.15 26.76 3.86
N GLU A 113 -11.64 27.95 4.16
CA GLU A 113 -11.95 29.15 3.38
C GLU A 113 -11.54 28.95 1.91
N GLY A 114 -12.52 28.93 1.01
CA GLY A 114 -12.30 28.76 -0.42
C GLY A 114 -12.31 27.31 -0.94
N GLY A 115 -12.61 26.30 -0.12
CA GLY A 115 -12.76 24.93 -0.60
C GLY A 115 -12.64 23.86 0.48
N TYR A 116 -11.97 22.76 0.15
CA TYR A 116 -11.78 21.61 1.06
C TYR A 116 -10.33 21.16 1.06
N LEU A 117 -9.84 20.75 2.23
CA LEU A 117 -8.59 20.03 2.39
C LEU A 117 -8.86 18.53 2.38
N LEU A 118 -8.17 17.81 1.50
CA LEU A 118 -8.22 16.35 1.39
C LEU A 118 -6.90 15.77 1.89
N GLY A 119 -6.96 15.03 2.99
CA GLY A 119 -5.82 14.27 3.50
C GLY A 119 -6.04 12.77 3.31
N VAL A 120 -5.01 12.05 2.89
CA VAL A 120 -5.08 10.59 2.65
C VAL A 120 -4.05 9.89 3.51
N GLU A 121 -4.46 8.88 4.25
CA GLU A 121 -3.57 8.03 5.05
C GLU A 121 -3.81 6.58 4.67
N ALA A 122 -2.79 5.90 4.15
CA ALA A 122 -2.87 4.48 3.82
C ALA A 122 -1.99 3.69 4.77
N PHE A 123 -2.54 2.64 5.37
CA PHE A 123 -1.81 1.76 6.28
C PHE A 123 -1.65 0.38 5.67
N LYS A 124 -0.42 -0.13 5.76
CA LYS A 124 0.00 -1.43 5.25
C LYS A 124 0.17 -2.41 6.42
N GLU A 125 -0.33 -3.62 6.26
CA GLU A 125 -0.15 -4.74 7.18
C GLU A 125 0.29 -5.98 6.42
N ILE A 126 1.16 -6.77 7.03
CA ILE A 126 1.69 -8.00 6.46
C ILE A 126 1.15 -9.20 7.22
N GLU A 127 0.83 -10.28 6.51
CA GLU A 127 0.31 -11.50 7.13
C GLU A 127 1.41 -12.18 7.96
N ASP A 128 1.12 -12.44 9.23
CA ASP A 128 1.96 -13.23 10.13
C ASP A 128 1.52 -14.70 10.05
N VAL A 129 2.22 -15.48 9.22
CA VAL A 129 1.92 -16.90 9.01
C VAL A 129 2.57 -17.72 10.13
N PRO A 130 1.79 -18.41 10.99
CA PRO A 130 2.36 -19.20 12.06
C PRO A 130 3.17 -20.36 11.48
N THR A 131 4.44 -20.46 11.89
CA THR A 131 5.28 -21.61 11.52
C THR A 131 4.69 -22.86 12.17
N GLN A 132 4.24 -23.83 11.35
CA GLN A 132 3.87 -25.16 11.85
C GLN A 132 5.14 -25.88 12.31
N THR A 133 5.48 -25.75 13.60
CA THR A 133 6.66 -26.41 14.21
C THR A 133 6.55 -27.94 14.21
N SER A 134 5.39 -28.51 13.83
CA SER A 134 5.14 -29.96 13.80
C SER A 134 5.80 -30.71 12.65
N SER A 135 6.28 -30.02 11.61
CA SER A 135 6.86 -30.67 10.41
C SER A 135 8.39 -30.73 10.41
N ALA A 136 9.06 -30.30 11.49
CA ALA A 136 10.50 -30.47 11.61
C ALA A 136 10.83 -31.94 11.94
N PRO A 137 11.56 -32.68 11.08
CA PRO A 137 12.05 -34.01 11.42
C PRO A 137 13.01 -33.90 12.62
N GLY A 138 12.61 -34.43 13.78
CA GLY A 138 13.36 -34.31 15.04
C GLY A 138 12.68 -33.52 16.17
N GLY A 139 11.38 -33.20 16.06
CA GLY A 139 10.59 -32.49 17.08
C GLY A 139 10.34 -33.23 18.41
N ALA A 140 11.36 -33.86 18.99
CA ALA A 140 11.37 -34.23 20.39
C ALA A 140 11.94 -33.05 21.21
N THR A 141 11.14 -32.03 21.44
CA THR A 141 11.50 -30.93 22.34
C THR A 141 11.27 -31.35 23.78
N PHE A 142 12.36 -31.58 24.53
CA PHE A 142 12.30 -31.72 25.98
C PHE A 142 11.83 -30.40 26.60
N GLN A 143 10.83 -30.48 27.47
CA GLN A 143 10.28 -29.34 28.19
C GLN A 143 11.25 -28.94 29.31
N GLN A 144 12.27 -28.14 28.97
CA GLN A 144 13.22 -27.60 29.91
C GLN A 144 12.78 -26.20 30.32
N ASP A 145 12.35 -26.11 31.58
CA ASP A 145 12.20 -24.89 32.39
C ASP A 145 10.82 -24.20 32.39
N LEU A 146 10.08 -24.43 33.49
CA LEU A 146 8.91 -23.67 33.92
C LEU A 146 9.39 -22.47 34.76
N SER A 147 10.10 -21.53 34.13
CA SER A 147 10.49 -20.30 34.82
C SER A 147 9.29 -19.35 34.95
N LEU A 148 9.06 -18.91 36.20
CA LEU A 148 7.95 -18.08 36.70
C LEU A 148 7.32 -17.12 35.69
N ARG A 149 6.04 -17.38 35.35
CA ARG A 149 5.15 -16.41 34.69
C ARG A 149 4.94 -15.20 35.60
N ARG A 150 5.69 -14.12 35.36
CA ARG A 150 5.33 -12.79 35.86
C ARG A 150 4.24 -12.24 34.94
N ASP A 151 3.01 -12.30 35.42
CA ASP A 151 1.84 -11.73 34.74
C ASP A 151 1.88 -10.20 34.87
N LEU A 152 2.70 -9.57 34.04
CA LEU A 152 2.69 -8.12 33.85
C LEU A 152 1.57 -7.83 32.84
N ASN A 153 0.35 -7.70 33.35
CA ASN A 153 -0.80 -7.25 32.58
C ASN A 153 -0.62 -5.76 32.22
N LEU A 154 0.30 -5.50 31.28
CA LEU A 154 0.36 -4.25 30.55
C LEU A 154 -0.83 -4.27 29.60
N VAL A 155 -1.88 -3.54 29.96
CA VAL A 155 -3.02 -3.24 29.09
C VAL A 155 -2.51 -2.37 27.93
N LYS A 156 -1.77 -2.96 27.00
CA LYS A 156 -1.66 -2.44 25.65
C LYS A 156 -2.94 -2.88 24.97
N GLN A 157 -3.92 -2.00 24.98
CA GLN A 157 -5.09 -2.06 24.10
C GLN A 157 -4.60 -1.88 22.65
N ARG A 158 -3.90 -2.88 22.14
CA ARG A 158 -3.47 -3.00 20.76
C ARG A 158 -4.42 -4.02 20.16
N SER A 159 -5.39 -3.53 19.40
CA SER A 159 -6.32 -4.36 18.62
C SER A 159 -5.60 -5.00 17.43
N ASP A 160 -4.45 -5.63 17.66
CA ASP A 160 -3.77 -6.38 16.61
C ASP A 160 -4.66 -7.59 16.33
N THR A 161 -5.27 -7.60 15.14
CA THR A 161 -6.02 -8.77 14.68
C THR A 161 -5.01 -9.92 14.59
N PRO A 162 -5.22 -11.05 15.28
CA PRO A 162 -4.27 -12.15 15.25
C PRO A 162 -4.00 -12.56 13.79
N GLY A 163 -2.72 -12.63 13.41
CA GLY A 163 -2.27 -12.99 12.06
C GLY A 163 -1.91 -11.82 11.13
N TRP A 164 -1.96 -10.56 11.58
CA TRP A 164 -1.53 -9.41 10.79
C TRP A 164 -0.63 -8.47 11.59
N LEU A 165 0.53 -8.15 11.03
CA LEU A 165 1.52 -7.24 11.63
C LEU A 165 1.49 -5.88 10.90
N PRO A 166 1.35 -4.75 11.61
CA PRO A 166 1.37 -3.44 10.98
C PRO A 166 2.77 -3.05 10.49
N LEU A 167 2.89 -2.73 9.20
CA LEU A 167 4.13 -2.21 8.58
C LEU A 167 4.20 -0.68 8.61
N GLY A 168 3.08 0.02 8.84
CA GLY A 168 3.03 1.47 8.92
C GLY A 168 2.34 2.10 7.71
N ARG A 169 2.68 3.36 7.39
CA ARG A 169 2.06 4.11 6.29
C ARG A 169 2.63 3.71 4.92
N ASP A 170 1.79 3.70 3.90
CA ASP A 170 2.17 3.46 2.50
C ASP A 170 2.16 4.78 1.70
N PRO A 171 3.27 5.53 1.68
CA PRO A 171 3.30 6.83 1.02
C PRO A 171 3.13 6.73 -0.50
N ALA A 172 3.46 5.60 -1.13
CA ALA A 172 3.30 5.45 -2.58
C ALA A 172 1.81 5.42 -2.95
N LEU A 173 1.01 4.65 -2.21
CA LEU A 173 -0.43 4.61 -2.40
C LEU A 173 -1.10 5.95 -2.02
N GLU A 174 -0.65 6.60 -0.94
CA GLU A 174 -1.16 7.92 -0.56
C GLU A 174 -0.98 8.95 -1.67
N GLN A 175 0.21 8.99 -2.28
CA GLN A 175 0.51 9.92 -3.35
C GLN A 175 -0.28 9.64 -4.63
N ASP A 176 -0.46 8.38 -5.01
CA ASP A 176 -1.24 7.96 -6.19
C ASP A 176 -2.73 8.33 -6.03
N ILE A 177 -3.29 8.12 -4.83
CA ILE A 177 -4.66 8.53 -4.51
C ILE A 177 -4.79 10.06 -4.51
N LEU A 178 -3.82 10.80 -3.95
CA LEU A 178 -3.83 12.27 -3.97
C LEU A 178 -3.77 12.82 -5.40
N ASP A 179 -2.96 12.23 -6.28
CA ASP A 179 -2.88 12.60 -7.70
C ASP A 179 -4.22 12.32 -8.41
N SER A 180 -4.80 11.15 -8.16
CA SER A 180 -6.12 10.78 -8.68
C SER A 180 -7.23 11.73 -8.22
N LEU A 181 -7.19 12.17 -6.96
CA LEU A 181 -8.11 13.16 -6.42
C LEU A 181 -7.90 14.52 -7.12
N GLN A 182 -6.65 14.97 -7.26
CA GLN A 182 -6.35 16.23 -7.94
C GLN A 182 -6.87 16.23 -9.39
N ILE A 183 -6.67 15.14 -10.14
CA ILE A 183 -7.18 14.96 -11.50
C ILE A 183 -8.72 14.95 -11.53
N ALA A 184 -9.37 14.33 -10.53
CA ALA A 184 -10.82 14.24 -10.44
C ALA A 184 -11.50 15.61 -10.19
N PHE A 185 -10.77 16.57 -9.58
CA PHE A 185 -11.26 17.92 -9.30
C PHE A 185 -10.74 18.99 -10.29
N SER A 186 -9.78 18.66 -11.16
CA SER A 186 -9.32 19.57 -12.22
C SER A 186 -10.22 19.60 -13.46
N ASN A 187 -11.10 18.60 -13.62
CA ASN A 187 -12.07 18.48 -14.73
C ASN A 187 -13.47 18.91 -14.30
#